data_AF-A0A1S8A4Q9-F1
#
_entry.id   AF-A0A1S8A4Q9-F1
#
_cell.length_a   1.000
_cell.length_b   1.000
_cell.length_c   1.000
_cell.angle_alpha   90.00
_cell.angle_beta   90.00
_cell.angle_gamma   90.00
#
_symmetry.space_group_name_H-M   'P 1'
#
loop_
_entity.id
_entity.type
_entity.pdbx_description
1 polymer ?
#
loop_
_entity_poly.entity_id
_entity_poly.type
_entity_poly.pdbx_seq_one_letter_code
_entity_poly.pdbx_strand_id
1 'polypeptide(L)'
;MAPADQDPLLLLRQSIASGSAIMPTASTDPSAPEVSLSQATHLTFTSPTRTSLPINTPTRFVSNDTPVDLRSIYFAWLNREVAIPEYNSFASQLNQDLGGKGQVHKFAYIEKLDLITWLEGASEESECIKPLAGDKDGSTSTAAAALASKGTTAPAVGSTLGRSGKGALDPRLASIYNSERKMGDRNSVLRGIKPTVRIGPLSRAQKSH
;
A
#
# COMPACT_ATOMS: atom_id res chain seq x y z
N MET A 1 13.75 -10.38 -23.41
CA MET A 1 13.31 -11.00 -22.14
C MET A 1 13.13 -9.86 -21.14
N ALA A 2 11.90 -9.40 -20.90
CA ALA A 2 11.68 -8.38 -19.87
C ALA A 2 12.03 -9.00 -18.49
N PRO A 3 12.63 -8.24 -17.55
CA PRO A 3 12.88 -8.76 -16.21
C PRO A 3 11.52 -9.08 -15.57
N ALA A 4 11.20 -10.37 -15.50
CA ALA A 4 9.93 -10.88 -14.95
C ALA A 4 9.81 -10.69 -13.43
N ASP A 5 10.82 -10.09 -12.78
CA ASP A 5 10.86 -9.88 -11.33
C ASP A 5 10.25 -8.56 -10.87
N GLN A 6 10.03 -7.58 -11.76
CA GLN A 6 9.59 -6.25 -11.32
C GLN A 6 8.13 -5.97 -11.69
N ASP A 7 7.31 -5.81 -10.66
CA ASP A 7 5.90 -5.47 -10.78
C ASP A 7 5.75 -4.09 -11.47
N PRO A 8 5.12 -4.02 -12.66
CA PRO A 8 4.98 -2.78 -13.41
C PRO A 8 4.23 -1.70 -12.63
N LEU A 9 3.28 -2.08 -11.76
CA LEU A 9 2.53 -1.13 -10.94
C LEU A 9 3.38 -0.53 -9.84
N LEU A 10 4.17 -1.35 -9.15
CA LEU A 10 5.07 -0.86 -8.10
C LEU A 10 6.16 0.03 -8.69
N LEU A 11 6.69 -0.34 -9.85
CA LEU A 11 7.67 0.48 -10.55
C LEU A 11 7.08 1.85 -10.90
N LEU A 12 5.86 1.87 -11.46
CA LEU A 12 5.15 3.11 -11.76
C LEU A 12 4.94 3.96 -10.50
N ARG A 13 4.43 3.38 -9.40
CA ARG A 13 4.22 4.06 -8.12
C ARG A 13 5.52 4.66 -7.57
N GLN A 14 6.62 3.91 -7.58
CA GLN A 14 7.94 4.39 -7.14
C GLN A 14 8.45 5.53 -8.02
N SER A 15 8.26 5.43 -9.34
CA SER A 15 8.66 6.50 -10.27
C SER A 15 7.87 7.79 -10.06
N ILE A 16 6.57 7.67 -9.77
CA ILE A 16 5.71 8.81 -9.43
C ILE A 16 6.13 9.43 -8.10
N ALA A 17 6.31 8.62 -7.04
CA ALA A 17 6.69 9.09 -5.71
C ALA A 17 8.06 9.78 -5.70
N SER A 18 8.99 9.33 -6.55
CA SER A 18 10.31 9.97 -6.72
C SER A 18 10.30 11.18 -7.65
N GLY A 19 9.17 11.50 -8.29
CA GLY A 19 9.07 12.57 -9.30
C GLY A 19 9.90 12.29 -10.55
N SER A 20 10.20 11.02 -10.84
CA SER A 20 11.06 10.61 -11.95
C SER A 20 10.33 10.71 -13.29
N ALA A 21 11.07 11.01 -14.35
CA ALA A 21 10.49 11.09 -15.69
C ALA A 21 10.12 9.69 -16.21
N ILE A 22 8.86 9.56 -16.63
CA ILE A 22 8.28 8.38 -17.27
C ILE A 22 7.98 8.76 -18.72
N MET A 23 8.63 8.12 -19.68
CA MET A 23 8.58 8.50 -21.09
C MET A 23 8.05 7.35 -21.97
N PRO A 24 6.94 7.55 -22.71
CA PRO A 24 6.52 6.60 -23.71
C PRO A 24 7.47 6.61 -24.92
N THR A 25 7.98 5.44 -25.32
CA THR A 25 8.95 5.30 -26.41
C THR A 25 8.47 4.27 -27.43
N ALA A 26 8.89 4.42 -28.69
CA ALA A 26 8.59 3.45 -29.77
C ALA A 26 9.58 2.26 -29.81
N SER A 27 10.64 2.30 -29.01
CA SER A 27 11.69 1.27 -28.96
C SER A 27 12.17 1.06 -27.51
N THR A 28 12.82 -0.08 -27.27
CA THR A 28 13.51 -0.45 -26.02
C THR A 28 14.86 0.28 -25.87
N ASP A 29 15.33 0.98 -26.90
CA ASP A 29 16.61 1.71 -26.87
C ASP A 29 16.58 2.83 -25.81
N PRO A 30 17.56 2.89 -24.89
CA PRO A 30 17.69 4.00 -23.95
C PRO A 30 17.77 5.37 -24.65
N SER A 31 18.29 5.48 -25.88
CA SER A 31 18.32 6.79 -26.56
C SER A 31 17.06 7.12 -27.36
N ALA A 32 16.01 6.29 -27.29
CA ALA A 32 14.80 6.51 -28.07
C ALA A 32 14.10 7.83 -27.66
N PRO A 33 13.61 8.62 -28.63
CA PRO A 33 12.85 9.83 -28.33
C PRO A 33 11.49 9.49 -27.71
N GLU A 34 10.95 10.45 -26.96
CA GLU A 34 9.57 10.40 -26.47
C GLU A 34 8.58 10.48 -27.63
N VAL A 35 7.54 9.64 -27.58
CA VAL A 35 6.51 9.57 -28.61
C VAL A 35 5.12 9.58 -27.96
N SER A 36 4.11 10.04 -28.69
CA SER A 36 2.71 9.97 -28.25
C SER A 36 2.27 8.55 -27.89
N LEU A 37 1.33 8.43 -26.95
CA LEU A 37 0.83 7.12 -26.47
C LEU A 37 0.23 6.21 -27.55
N SER A 38 -0.24 6.79 -28.66
CA SER A 38 -0.74 6.05 -29.83
C SER A 38 0.35 5.31 -30.62
N GLN A 39 1.59 5.81 -30.55
CA GLN A 39 2.76 5.22 -31.23
C GLN A 39 3.72 4.52 -30.27
N ALA A 40 3.59 4.77 -28.97
CA ALA A 40 4.41 4.15 -27.95
C ALA A 40 4.20 2.63 -27.87
N THR A 41 5.31 1.90 -27.81
CA THR A 41 5.37 0.44 -27.62
C THR A 41 5.91 0.10 -26.24
N HIS A 42 6.69 0.99 -25.63
CA HIS A 42 7.30 0.83 -24.33
C HIS A 42 7.08 2.07 -23.45
N LEU A 43 7.15 1.89 -22.14
CA LEU A 43 7.30 2.96 -21.16
C LEU A 43 8.69 2.84 -20.53
N THR A 44 9.45 3.92 -20.63
CA THR A 44 10.80 4.01 -20.11
C THR A 44 10.80 4.82 -18.83
N PHE A 45 11.30 4.19 -17.77
CA PHE A 45 11.49 4.76 -16.44
C PHE A 45 12.95 5.12 -16.27
N THR A 46 13.25 6.30 -15.73
CA THR A 46 14.62 6.84 -15.66
C THR A 46 15.34 6.54 -14.34
N SER A 47 14.61 6.23 -13.27
CA SER A 47 15.15 6.07 -11.91
C SER A 47 14.39 4.96 -11.16
N PRO A 48 15.06 4.18 -10.29
CA PRO A 48 16.48 4.27 -9.90
C PRO A 48 17.44 3.72 -10.97
N THR A 49 16.96 2.81 -11.83
CA THR A 49 17.68 2.26 -12.97
C THR A 49 16.82 2.42 -14.21
N ARG A 50 17.46 2.78 -15.33
CA ARG A 50 16.75 2.97 -16.57
C ARG A 50 16.13 1.66 -17.05
N THR A 51 14.82 1.57 -17.00
CA THR A 51 14.08 0.33 -17.25
C THR A 51 13.00 0.60 -18.29
N SER A 52 12.89 -0.25 -19.30
CA SER A 52 11.89 -0.13 -20.36
C SER A 52 10.95 -1.33 -20.27
N LEU A 53 9.66 -1.06 -20.09
CA LEU A 53 8.63 -2.09 -20.00
C LEU A 53 7.70 -1.99 -21.21
N PRO A 54 7.23 -3.11 -21.78
CA PRO A 54 6.20 -3.07 -22.82
C PRO A 54 4.95 -2.37 -22.29
N ILE A 55 4.39 -1.46 -23.07
CA ILE A 55 3.24 -0.64 -22.64
C ILE A 55 1.93 -1.44 -22.57
N ASN A 56 1.87 -2.59 -23.26
CA ASN A 56 0.74 -3.53 -23.23
C ASN A 56 0.87 -4.57 -22.11
N THR A 57 1.83 -4.42 -21.21
CA THR A 57 2.02 -5.38 -20.12
C THR A 57 0.78 -5.38 -19.20
N PRO A 58 0.13 -6.52 -18.97
CA PRO A 58 -1.00 -6.60 -18.05
C PRO A 58 -0.49 -6.38 -16.63
N THR A 59 -1.28 -5.66 -15.82
CA THR A 59 -0.91 -5.36 -14.44
C THR A 59 -1.78 -6.12 -13.45
N ARG A 60 -1.46 -6.00 -12.15
CA ARG A 60 -2.27 -6.58 -11.06
C ARG A 60 -3.54 -5.81 -10.76
N PHE A 61 -3.72 -4.62 -11.34
CA PHE A 61 -4.94 -3.83 -11.20
C PHE A 61 -6.00 -4.46 -12.11
N VAL A 62 -7.12 -4.83 -11.53
CA VAL A 62 -8.19 -5.57 -12.18
C VAL A 62 -9.44 -4.71 -12.18
N SER A 63 -10.02 -4.52 -13.36
CA SER A 63 -11.37 -3.97 -13.52
C SER A 63 -12.26 -5.07 -14.09
N ASN A 64 -13.42 -5.31 -13.47
CA ASN A 64 -14.39 -6.32 -13.90
C ASN A 64 -13.75 -7.69 -14.19
N ASP A 65 -12.92 -8.18 -13.27
CA ASP A 65 -12.13 -9.43 -13.39
C ASP A 65 -11.07 -9.49 -14.50
N THR A 66 -10.93 -8.42 -15.30
CA THR A 66 -9.90 -8.32 -16.34
C THR A 66 -8.69 -7.50 -15.88
N PRO A 67 -7.46 -8.04 -15.98
CA PRO A 67 -6.24 -7.28 -15.75
C PRO A 67 -6.17 -6.08 -16.69
N VAL A 68 -5.83 -4.92 -16.13
CA VAL A 68 -5.71 -3.69 -16.90
C VAL A 68 -4.26 -3.49 -17.34
N ASP A 69 -4.09 -3.13 -18.61
CA ASP A 69 -2.76 -2.91 -19.20
C ASP A 69 -2.09 -1.63 -18.68
N LEU A 70 -0.76 -1.64 -18.67
CA LEU A 70 0.07 -0.51 -18.24
C LEU A 70 -0.23 0.78 -19.02
N ARG A 71 -0.56 0.70 -20.33
CA ARG A 71 -1.00 1.87 -21.12
C ARG A 71 -2.17 2.57 -20.47
N SER A 72 -3.18 1.81 -20.06
CA SER A 72 -4.42 2.35 -19.51
C SER A 72 -4.18 3.02 -18.18
N ILE A 73 -3.33 2.43 -17.34
CA ILE A 73 -2.97 2.97 -16.03
C ILE A 73 -2.17 4.26 -16.17
N TYR A 74 -1.18 4.28 -17.05
CA TYR A 74 -0.40 5.49 -17.32
C TYR A 74 -1.27 6.60 -17.93
N PHE A 75 -2.20 6.26 -18.83
CA PHE A 75 -3.16 7.22 -19.39
C PHE A 75 -4.07 7.82 -18.31
N ALA A 76 -4.56 7.01 -17.36
CA ALA A 76 -5.34 7.51 -16.23
C ALA A 76 -4.52 8.45 -15.34
N TRP A 77 -3.25 8.14 -15.10
CA TRP A 77 -2.33 8.99 -14.34
C TRP A 77 -2.11 10.37 -14.99
N LEU A 78 -1.89 10.40 -16.30
CA LEU A 78 -1.73 11.66 -17.04
C LEU A 78 -2.99 12.54 -17.00
N ASN A 79 -4.17 11.91 -16.97
CA ASN A 79 -5.46 12.59 -17.00
C ASN A 79 -6.18 12.54 -15.64
N ARG A 80 -5.42 12.50 -14.54
CA ARG A 80 -5.99 12.32 -13.19
C ARG A 80 -6.88 13.48 -12.75
N GLU A 81 -6.50 14.70 -13.11
CA GLU A 81 -7.22 15.94 -12.77
C GLU A 81 -8.41 16.22 -13.71
N VAL A 82 -8.59 15.39 -14.75
CA VAL A 82 -9.63 15.59 -15.77
C VAL A 82 -10.95 14.95 -15.32
N ALA A 83 -12.05 15.68 -15.51
CA ALA A 83 -13.39 15.18 -15.21
C ALA A 83 -13.74 13.94 -16.05
N ILE A 84 -14.54 13.02 -15.50
CA ILE A 84 -14.87 11.74 -16.16
C ILE A 84 -15.41 11.87 -17.59
N PRO A 85 -16.30 12.82 -17.93
CA PRO A 85 -16.79 12.98 -19.29
C PRO A 85 -15.67 13.30 -20.31
N GLU A 86 -14.75 14.19 -19.94
CA GLU A 86 -13.60 14.58 -20.76
C GLU A 86 -12.54 13.47 -20.82
N TYR A 87 -12.30 12.79 -19.69
CA TYR A 87 -11.45 11.60 -19.66
C TYR A 87 -11.94 10.52 -20.64
N ASN A 88 -13.25 10.26 -20.67
CA ASN A 88 -13.86 9.28 -21.56
C ASN A 88 -13.78 9.68 -23.04
N SER A 89 -13.82 10.98 -23.35
CA SER A 89 -13.65 11.47 -24.72
C SER A 89 -12.20 11.30 -25.17
N PHE A 90 -11.22 11.68 -24.34
CA PHE A 90 -9.79 11.46 -24.61
C PHE A 90 -9.45 9.98 -24.76
N ALA A 91 -10.00 9.11 -23.91
CA ALA A 91 -9.83 7.68 -24.05
C ALA A 91 -10.40 7.19 -25.40
N SER A 92 -11.57 7.67 -25.80
CA SER A 92 -12.18 7.30 -27.08
C SER A 92 -11.35 7.76 -28.28
N GLN A 93 -10.81 8.97 -28.23
CA GLN A 93 -9.93 9.53 -29.26
C GLN A 93 -8.63 8.72 -29.38
N LEU A 94 -7.96 8.46 -28.26
CA LEU A 94 -6.72 7.66 -28.27
C LEU A 94 -6.96 6.23 -28.81
N ASN A 95 -8.11 5.64 -28.53
CA ASN A 95 -8.49 4.34 -29.07
C ASN A 95 -8.72 4.36 -30.59
N GLN A 96 -9.26 5.47 -31.13
CA GLN A 96 -9.36 5.67 -32.58
C GLN A 96 -7.97 5.80 -33.21
N ASP A 97 -7.09 6.59 -32.59
CA ASP A 97 -5.72 6.82 -33.07
C ASP A 97 -4.85 5.55 -33.03
N LEU A 98 -5.09 4.67 -32.05
CA LEU A 98 -4.40 3.38 -31.93
C LEU A 98 -4.76 2.41 -33.07
N GLY A 99 -5.94 2.57 -33.70
CA GLY A 99 -6.33 1.78 -34.87
C GLY A 99 -6.24 0.26 -34.68
N GLY A 100 -6.45 -0.25 -33.46
CA GLY A 100 -6.36 -1.67 -33.12
C GLY A 100 -5.00 -2.18 -32.64
N LYS A 101 -3.96 -1.33 -32.54
CA LYS A 101 -2.64 -1.68 -31.95
C LYS A 101 -2.68 -1.91 -30.43
N GLY A 102 -3.80 -1.56 -29.80
CA GLY A 102 -4.06 -1.64 -28.37
C GLY A 102 -5.34 -0.89 -28.04
N GLN A 103 -5.74 -0.95 -26.77
CA GLN A 103 -6.94 -0.28 -26.29
C GLN A 103 -6.66 0.28 -24.88
N VAL A 104 -7.22 1.45 -24.59
CA VAL A 104 -7.18 2.10 -23.29
C VAL A 104 -8.50 1.89 -22.57
N HIS A 105 -8.39 1.32 -21.38
CA HIS A 105 -9.51 1.03 -20.51
C HIS A 105 -10.17 2.32 -20.00
N LYS A 106 -11.51 2.34 -20.02
CA LYS A 106 -12.32 3.44 -19.50
C LYS A 106 -12.74 3.10 -18.08
N PHE A 107 -11.98 3.58 -17.10
CA PHE A 107 -12.28 3.36 -15.69
C PHE A 107 -13.61 3.99 -15.28
N ALA A 108 -14.34 3.30 -14.40
CA ALA A 108 -15.39 3.93 -13.64
C ALA A 108 -14.80 4.96 -12.67
N TYR A 109 -15.61 5.92 -12.20
CA TYR A 109 -15.14 6.98 -11.31
C TYR A 109 -14.46 6.44 -10.04
N ILE A 110 -15.06 5.43 -9.42
CA ILE A 110 -14.56 4.82 -8.18
C ILE A 110 -13.22 4.13 -8.43
N GLU A 111 -13.13 3.30 -9.48
CA GLU A 111 -11.89 2.61 -9.85
C GLU A 111 -10.75 3.60 -10.19
N LYS A 112 -11.06 4.66 -10.94
CA LYS A 112 -10.08 5.71 -11.26
C LYS A 112 -9.58 6.38 -9.99
N LEU A 113 -10.48 6.74 -9.07
CA LEU A 113 -10.11 7.40 -7.82
C LEU A 113 -9.22 6.51 -6.95
N ASP A 114 -9.59 5.24 -6.80
CA ASP A 114 -8.82 4.25 -6.06
C ASP A 114 -7.41 4.08 -6.64
N LEU A 115 -7.32 3.90 -7.97
CA LEU A 115 -6.05 3.79 -8.68
C LEU A 115 -5.14 5.00 -8.44
N ILE A 116 -5.67 6.21 -8.60
CA ILE A 116 -4.89 7.44 -8.42
C ILE A 116 -4.41 7.58 -6.97
N THR A 117 -5.30 7.37 -6.00
CA THR A 117 -4.98 7.46 -4.56
C THR A 117 -3.87 6.47 -4.18
N TRP A 118 -3.92 5.26 -4.73
CA TRP A 118 -2.89 4.25 -4.53
C TRP A 118 -1.55 4.65 -5.20
N LEU A 119 -1.58 5.13 -6.44
CA LEU A 119 -0.38 5.57 -7.17
C LEU A 119 0.32 6.78 -6.52
N GLU A 120 -0.44 7.67 -5.87
CA GLU A 120 0.10 8.81 -5.13
C GLU A 120 0.76 8.40 -3.81
N GLY A 121 0.49 7.18 -3.33
CA GLY A 121 0.96 6.73 -2.02
C GLY A 121 0.09 7.20 -0.85
N ALA A 122 -1.10 7.75 -1.12
CA ALA A 122 -2.04 8.14 -0.08
C ALA A 122 -2.75 6.91 0.54
N SER A 123 -2.85 5.81 -0.20
CA SER A 123 -3.28 4.50 0.30
C SER A 123 -2.26 3.41 -0.06
N GLU A 124 -2.06 2.46 0.85
CA GLU A 124 -1.31 1.21 0.61
C GLU A 124 -2.25 0.06 0.17
N GLU A 125 -3.55 0.21 0.41
CA GLU A 125 -4.59 -0.78 0.11
C GLU A 125 -5.42 -0.30 -1.08
N SER A 126 -5.72 -1.20 -2.02
CA SER A 126 -6.62 -0.96 -3.16
C SER A 126 -7.44 -2.21 -3.39
N GLU A 127 -8.74 -2.05 -3.58
CA GLU A 127 -9.68 -3.17 -3.78
C GLU A 127 -9.49 -3.84 -5.13
N CYS A 128 -9.01 -3.09 -6.12
CA CYS A 128 -8.80 -3.54 -7.49
C CYS A 128 -7.45 -4.23 -7.71
N ILE A 129 -6.51 -4.17 -6.75
CA ILE A 129 -5.17 -4.78 -6.90
C ILE A 129 -5.17 -6.19 -6.32
N LYS A 130 -4.95 -7.19 -7.19
CA LYS A 130 -4.80 -8.58 -6.73
C LYS A 130 -3.50 -8.75 -5.94
N PRO A 131 -3.52 -9.38 -4.74
CA PRO A 131 -2.31 -9.71 -3.99
C PRO A 131 -1.38 -10.59 -4.82
N LEU A 132 -0.07 -10.35 -4.74
CA LEU A 132 0.91 -11.19 -5.42
C LEU A 132 0.85 -12.58 -4.76
N ALA A 133 1.00 -13.64 -5.55
CA ALA A 133 1.17 -14.99 -5.02
C ALA A 133 2.52 -15.06 -4.29
N GLY A 134 2.54 -14.62 -3.03
CA GLY A 134 3.74 -14.40 -2.21
C GLY A 134 3.53 -13.40 -1.08
N ASP A 135 2.62 -12.43 -1.22
CA ASP A 135 2.32 -11.40 -0.21
C ASP A 135 1.52 -11.92 0.99
N LYS A 136 1.19 -13.22 1.03
CA LYS A 136 0.56 -13.84 2.19
C LYS A 136 1.56 -14.20 3.29
N ASP A 137 2.86 -14.15 2.98
CA ASP A 137 3.96 -14.39 3.91
C ASP A 137 5.08 -13.35 3.69
N GLY A 138 4.95 -12.15 4.26
CA GLY A 138 6.12 -11.28 4.46
C GLY A 138 5.95 -9.82 4.06
N SER A 139 5.40 -9.02 4.97
CA SER A 139 5.89 -7.65 5.16
C SER A 139 7.32 -7.70 5.71
N THR A 140 8.29 -8.10 4.89
CA THR A 140 9.71 -7.88 5.15
C THR A 140 10.11 -6.59 4.46
N SER A 141 9.91 -5.49 5.20
CA SER A 141 10.60 -4.23 5.01
C SER A 141 12.05 -4.47 4.59
N THR A 142 12.36 -4.13 3.34
CA THR A 142 13.71 -3.92 2.83
C THR A 142 14.32 -2.69 3.50
N ALA A 143 14.82 -2.86 4.72
CA ALA A 143 15.80 -1.98 5.33
C ALA A 143 16.62 -2.75 6.37
N ALA A 144 17.95 -2.62 6.26
CA ALA A 144 18.99 -3.13 7.17
C ALA A 144 19.49 -4.57 6.95
N ALA A 145 20.07 -4.81 5.77
CA ALA A 145 21.25 -5.67 5.68
C ALA A 145 22.50 -4.83 5.96
N ALA A 146 22.87 -4.64 7.23
CA ALA A 146 24.24 -4.39 7.68
C ALA A 146 24.33 -4.48 9.20
N LEU A 147 25.34 -5.23 9.67
CA LEU A 147 25.85 -5.35 11.06
C LEU A 147 25.24 -6.48 11.92
N ALA A 148 25.62 -7.70 11.57
CA ALA A 148 25.85 -8.74 12.56
C ALA A 148 27.16 -8.43 13.32
N SER A 149 27.12 -8.39 14.66
CA SER A 149 28.08 -9.02 15.60
C SER A 149 28.19 -8.27 16.93
N LYS A 150 27.52 -8.77 17.98
CA LYS A 150 28.09 -9.20 19.27
C LYS A 150 26.98 -9.35 20.31
N GLY A 151 26.92 -10.53 20.93
CA GLY A 151 25.98 -10.84 22.01
C GLY A 151 26.21 -10.02 23.28
N THR A 152 25.30 -10.14 24.24
CA THR A 152 25.49 -10.79 25.56
C THR A 152 24.17 -10.66 26.35
N THR A 153 23.68 -11.79 26.88
CA THR A 153 22.83 -11.98 28.08
C THR A 153 21.51 -11.21 28.29
N ALA A 154 20.44 -12.01 28.49
CA ALA A 154 19.15 -11.63 29.08
C ALA A 154 19.29 -11.05 30.52
N PRO A 155 18.20 -10.51 31.11
CA PRO A 155 17.31 -11.40 31.86
C PRO A 155 15.81 -11.13 31.71
N ALA A 156 15.05 -12.20 31.94
CA ALA A 156 13.60 -12.22 32.06
C ALA A 156 13.09 -11.44 33.28
N VAL A 157 12.02 -10.67 33.10
CA VAL A 157 11.17 -10.19 34.21
C VAL A 157 9.70 -10.19 33.77
N GLY A 158 8.88 -11.00 34.45
CA GLY A 158 7.60 -10.56 34.99
C GLY A 158 6.40 -10.44 34.06
N SER A 159 5.86 -11.59 33.64
CA SER A 159 4.46 -11.74 33.24
C SER A 159 3.52 -11.21 34.34
N THR A 160 2.71 -10.19 34.03
CA THR A 160 1.38 -10.05 34.63
C THR A 160 0.34 -9.99 33.52
N LEU A 161 -0.23 -11.16 33.31
CA LEU A 161 -1.23 -11.53 32.32
C LEU A 161 -2.52 -10.74 32.52
N GLY A 162 -2.85 -9.85 31.58
CA GLY A 162 -4.11 -9.13 31.49
C GLY A 162 -5.03 -9.68 30.40
N ARG A 163 -5.58 -10.88 30.62
CA ARG A 163 -6.78 -11.49 30.02
C ARG A 163 -6.87 -11.56 28.47
N SER A 164 -6.53 -12.75 27.96
CA SER A 164 -6.76 -13.26 26.61
C SER A 164 -8.17 -13.04 26.07
N GLY A 165 -8.23 -12.58 24.83
CA GLY A 165 -9.27 -12.92 23.85
C GLY A 165 -8.59 -13.43 22.57
N LYS A 166 -8.43 -14.77 22.48
CA LYS A 166 -8.14 -15.59 21.28
C LYS A 166 -7.07 -15.10 20.30
N GLY A 167 -5.89 -15.73 20.38
CA GLY A 167 -4.80 -15.61 19.41
C GLY A 167 -3.49 -15.20 20.09
N ALA A 168 -2.36 -15.77 19.66
CA ALA A 168 -1.06 -15.20 20.00
C ALA A 168 -1.06 -13.75 19.50
N LEU A 169 -0.80 -12.79 20.40
CA LEU A 169 -0.71 -11.38 20.01
C LEU A 169 0.40 -11.23 18.96
N ASP A 170 0.07 -10.62 17.83
CA ASP A 170 1.04 -10.32 16.78
C ASP A 170 2.24 -9.53 17.38
N PRO A 171 3.49 -9.93 17.11
CA PRO A 171 4.69 -9.25 17.59
C PRO A 171 4.71 -7.74 17.34
N ARG A 172 4.11 -7.27 16.23
CA ARG A 172 4.00 -5.83 15.93
C ARG A 172 3.01 -5.17 16.90
N LEU A 173 1.85 -5.78 17.12
CA LEU A 173 0.89 -5.29 18.11
C LEU A 173 1.51 -5.21 19.51
N ALA A 174 2.32 -6.20 19.89
CA ALA A 174 3.00 -6.22 21.19
C ALA A 174 4.00 -5.06 21.34
N SER A 175 4.75 -4.71 20.30
CA SER A 175 5.68 -3.56 20.37
C SER A 175 4.94 -2.22 20.47
N ILE A 176 3.79 -2.08 19.78
CA ILE A 176 2.92 -0.91 19.95
C ILE A 176 2.39 -0.83 21.38
N TYR A 177 1.85 -1.92 21.93
CA TYR A 177 1.33 -1.95 23.30
C TYR A 177 2.40 -1.65 24.35
N ASN A 178 3.66 -2.03 24.09
CA ASN A 178 4.77 -1.70 24.98
C ASN A 178 5.17 -0.22 24.89
N SER A 179 4.89 0.44 23.77
CA SER A 179 5.20 1.86 23.56
C SER A 179 4.13 2.82 24.11
N GLU A 180 2.91 2.34 24.35
CA GLU A 180 1.83 3.18 24.89
C GLU A 180 1.89 3.31 26.42
N ARG A 181 1.70 4.53 26.93
CA ARG A 181 1.49 4.78 28.36
C ARG A 181 0.00 4.73 28.67
N LYS A 182 -0.40 3.79 29.51
CA LYS A 182 -1.80 3.65 29.93
C LYS A 182 -2.11 4.59 31.10
N MET A 183 -2.93 5.61 30.84
CA MET A 183 -3.31 6.64 31.84
C MET A 183 -4.50 6.25 32.74
N GLY A 184 -5.14 5.12 32.44
CA GLY A 184 -6.27 4.60 33.19
C GLY A 184 -6.94 3.44 32.46
N ASP A 185 -7.67 2.61 33.20
CA ASP A 185 -8.57 1.60 32.65
C ASP A 185 -10.02 1.86 33.10
N ARG A 186 -10.95 1.02 32.63
CA ARG A 186 -12.38 1.11 32.97
C ARG A 186 -12.62 1.10 34.49
N ASN A 187 -11.77 0.41 35.26
CA ASN A 187 -11.87 0.36 36.72
C ASN A 187 -11.28 1.62 37.38
N SER A 188 -10.27 2.24 36.78
CA SER A 188 -9.68 3.49 37.26
C SER A 188 -10.67 4.65 37.18
N VAL A 189 -11.51 4.68 36.14
CA VAL A 189 -12.57 5.70 35.96
C VAL A 189 -13.60 5.63 37.09
N LEU A 190 -13.92 4.42 37.57
CA LEU A 190 -14.88 4.21 38.65
C LEU A 190 -14.36 4.67 40.03
N ARG A 191 -13.09 5.06 40.16
CA ARG A 191 -12.51 5.54 41.42
C ARG A 191 -12.67 7.04 41.65
N GLY A 192 -13.29 7.75 40.70
CA GLY A 192 -13.55 9.18 40.78
C GLY A 192 -12.27 10.04 40.68
N ILE A 193 -12.44 11.36 40.76
CA ILE A 193 -11.36 12.34 40.56
C ILE A 193 -10.29 12.32 41.67
N LYS A 194 -10.59 11.72 42.82
CA LYS A 194 -9.70 11.62 43.98
C LYS A 194 -9.77 10.19 44.54
N PRO A 195 -8.73 9.37 44.36
CA PRO A 195 -8.68 8.02 44.91
C PRO A 195 -8.85 8.05 46.43
N THR A 196 -9.98 7.54 46.92
CA THR A 196 -10.27 7.50 48.36
C THR A 196 -9.76 6.18 48.93
N VAL A 197 -8.51 6.16 49.38
CA VAL A 197 -7.92 4.97 50.02
C VAL A 197 -8.38 4.87 51.47
N ARG A 198 -9.56 4.27 51.71
CA ARG A 198 -9.87 3.42 52.86
C ARG A 198 -11.28 2.83 52.72
N ILE A 199 -11.37 1.65 52.11
CA ILE A 199 -12.47 0.71 52.40
C ILE A 199 -11.79 -0.48 53.09
N GLY A 200 -11.42 -0.27 54.36
CA GLY A 200 -11.19 -1.35 55.30
C GLY A 200 -12.55 -1.93 55.74
N PRO A 201 -12.59 -3.14 56.32
CA PRO A 201 -13.82 -3.91 56.46
C PRO A 201 -14.88 -3.15 57.27
N LEU A 202 -16.10 -3.04 56.73
CA LEU A 202 -17.27 -2.81 57.56
C LEU A 202 -17.41 -4.02 58.49
N SER A 203 -17.03 -3.82 59.75
CA SER A 203 -17.22 -4.80 60.82
C SER A 203 -18.69 -5.25 60.82
N ARG A 204 -18.91 -6.52 60.51
CA ARG A 204 -20.19 -7.21 60.63
C ARG A 204 -20.50 -7.32 62.11
N ALA A 205 -21.42 -6.48 62.61
CA ALA A 205 -21.98 -6.65 63.94
C ALA A 205 -22.65 -8.04 64.03
N GLN A 206 -22.00 -8.96 64.74
CA GLN A 206 -22.63 -10.21 65.17
C GLN A 206 -23.80 -9.87 66.09
N LYS A 207 -25.00 -10.33 65.74
CA LYS A 207 -26.09 -10.49 66.70
C LYS A 207 -25.64 -11.49 67.76
N SER A 208 -25.61 -11.06 69.01
CA SER A 208 -25.50 -11.91 70.20
C SER A 208 -26.88 -12.00 70.84
N HIS A 209 -27.23 -13.25 71.20
CA HIS A 209 -28.35 -13.80 71.97
C HIS A 209 -29.55 -12.91 72.33
#